data_AF-A0A5C1WJ04-F1
#
_entry.id   AF-A0A5C1WJ04-F1
#
_cell.length_a   1.000
_cell.length_b   1.000
_cell.length_c   1.000
_cell.angle_alpha   90.00
_cell.angle_beta   90.00
_cell.angle_gamma   90.00
#
_symmetry.space_group_name_H-M   'P 1'
#
loop_
_entity.id
_entity.type
_entity.pdbx_description
1 polymer ?
#
loop_
_entity_poly.entity_id
_entity_poly.type
_entity_poly.pdbx_seq_one_letter_code
_entity_poly.pdbx_strand_id
1 'polypeptide(L)'
;MTLSERTPSEGRPARRWYWRSMIAIPVLFLAVFAFGARVDIMDYLASHEFRITTVKPGEAAPYARADWSLVSARLVDGGEGARLPLSKDRKLLIIRLKAVPEEKIVDEAQRQAAWLGCSLTLLDGGGQRWSPLSFVLSRDISRALEPTTTPVAGCLEASRSIGLDGQPTLVEEKFLIPAEVASGLSARLSFRSALPDALSFPLELR
;
A
#
# COMPACT_ATOMS: atom_id res chain seq x y z
N MET A 1 -9.37 44.27 80.80
CA MET A 1 -9.93 43.09 80.09
C MET A 1 -9.37 43.10 78.68
N THR A 2 -8.38 42.26 78.40
CA THR A 2 -7.74 42.15 77.07
C THR A 2 -8.23 40.88 76.40
N LEU A 3 -8.91 41.02 75.27
CA LEU A 3 -9.41 39.90 74.47
C LEU A 3 -8.28 39.45 73.52
N SER A 4 -7.75 38.26 73.76
CA SER A 4 -6.73 37.64 72.92
C SER A 4 -7.41 36.95 71.74
N GLU A 5 -7.42 37.57 70.56
CA GLU A 5 -7.74 36.87 69.32
C GLU A 5 -6.60 35.90 68.97
N ARG A 6 -6.91 34.60 68.95
CA ARG A 6 -6.07 33.59 68.29
C ARG A 6 -6.60 33.41 66.87
N THR A 7 -5.84 33.85 65.88
CA THR A 7 -6.04 33.43 64.48
C THR A 7 -5.60 31.96 64.33
N PRO A 8 -6.44 31.07 63.77
CA PRO A 8 -6.02 29.70 63.52
C PRO A 8 -5.00 29.64 62.36
N SER A 9 -3.92 28.89 62.58
CA SER A 9 -2.85 28.63 61.62
C SER A 9 -3.36 27.76 60.46
N GLU A 10 -3.70 28.38 59.34
CA GLU A 10 -4.14 27.71 58.10
C GLU A 10 -3.02 27.71 57.05
N GLY A 11 -1.95 26.95 57.28
CA GLY A 11 -0.76 27.00 56.38
C GLY A 11 -0.16 25.64 55.97
N ARG A 12 -0.60 24.53 56.56
CA ARG A 12 0.03 23.21 56.36
C ARG A 12 -0.65 22.27 55.35
N PRO A 13 -1.99 22.24 55.15
CA PRO A 13 -2.60 21.33 54.17
C PRO A 13 -2.46 21.81 52.71
N ALA A 14 -2.45 23.12 52.47
CA ALA A 14 -2.36 23.71 51.13
C ALA A 14 -1.01 23.41 50.42
N ARG A 15 0.10 23.46 51.17
CA ARG A 15 1.45 23.19 50.61
C ARG A 15 1.59 21.75 50.13
N ARG A 16 1.02 20.76 50.83
CA ARG A 16 1.06 19.35 50.41
C ARG A 16 0.21 19.09 49.16
N TRP A 17 -0.93 19.74 49.04
CA TRP A 17 -1.79 19.66 47.86
C TRP A 17 -1.17 20.34 46.64
N TYR A 18 -0.53 21.49 46.85
CA TYR A 18 0.23 22.19 45.81
C TYR A 18 1.32 21.30 45.21
N TRP A 19 2.15 20.65 46.04
CA TRP A 19 3.21 19.76 45.56
C TRP A 19 2.67 18.50 44.88
N ARG A 20 1.55 17.94 45.35
CA ARG A 20 0.87 16.82 44.68
C ARG A 20 0.35 17.20 43.31
N SER A 21 -0.25 18.40 43.18
CA SER A 21 -0.69 18.92 41.88
C SER A 21 0.51 19.19 40.96
N MET A 22 1.59 19.76 41.49
CA MET A 22 2.79 20.08 40.71
C MET A 22 3.49 18.83 40.14
N ILE A 23 3.43 17.69 40.85
CA ILE A 23 3.96 16.40 40.36
C ILE A 23 2.95 15.69 39.44
N ALA A 24 1.65 15.82 39.70
CA ALA A 24 0.63 15.19 38.87
C ALA A 24 0.61 15.74 37.44
N ILE A 25 0.88 17.04 37.25
CA ILE A 25 0.87 17.69 35.94
C ILE A 25 1.87 17.05 34.94
N PRO A 26 3.19 16.95 35.23
CA PRO A 26 4.13 16.34 34.29
C PRO A 26 3.85 14.86 34.05
N VAL A 27 3.36 14.13 35.06
CA VAL A 27 2.97 12.72 34.90
C VAL A 27 1.78 12.58 33.96
N LEU A 28 0.76 13.42 34.12
CA LEU A 28 -0.40 13.45 33.23
C LEU A 28 0.00 13.89 31.81
N PHE A 29 0.89 14.87 31.69
CA PHE A 29 1.40 15.33 30.40
C PHE A 29 2.16 14.22 29.66
N LEU A 30 3.04 13.51 30.36
CA LEU A 30 3.73 12.34 29.81
C LEU A 30 2.75 11.22 29.41
N ALA A 31 1.71 10.98 30.22
CA ALA A 31 0.69 9.99 29.91
C ALA A 31 -0.10 10.34 28.64
N VAL A 32 -0.53 11.60 28.49
CA VAL A 32 -1.24 12.08 27.30
C VAL A 32 -0.32 12.02 26.07
N PHE A 33 0.92 12.47 26.20
CA PHE A 33 1.89 12.40 25.10
C PHE A 33 2.18 10.96 24.67
N ALA A 34 2.41 10.06 25.63
CA ALA A 34 2.65 8.65 25.33
C ALA A 34 1.44 7.99 24.65
N PHE A 35 0.22 8.37 25.05
CA PHE A 35 -0.99 7.88 24.41
C PHE A 35 -1.14 8.41 22.98
N GLY A 36 -0.94 9.72 22.77
CA GLY A 36 -0.97 10.33 21.44
C GLY A 36 0.08 9.72 20.50
N ALA A 37 1.33 9.66 20.95
CA ALA A 37 2.41 9.05 20.19
C ALA A 37 2.13 7.58 19.86
N ARG A 38 1.51 6.82 20.77
CA ARG A 38 1.10 5.44 20.50
C ARG A 38 0.05 5.38 19.38
N VAL A 39 -0.97 6.23 19.42
CA VAL A 39 -2.01 6.26 18.36
C VAL A 39 -1.38 6.61 17.02
N ASP A 40 -0.55 7.67 16.97
CA ASP A 40 0.12 8.09 15.74
C ASP A 40 1.02 6.99 15.16
N ILE A 41 1.77 6.29 16.02
CA ILE A 41 2.61 5.16 15.60
C ILE A 41 1.73 4.02 15.08
N MET A 42 0.61 3.71 15.72
CA MET A 42 -0.28 2.64 15.27
C MET A 42 -0.96 2.99 13.93
N ASP A 43 -1.35 4.25 13.74
CA ASP A 43 -1.92 4.73 12.47
C ASP A 43 -0.87 4.77 11.35
N TYR A 44 0.37 5.15 11.68
CA TYR A 44 1.50 5.04 10.76
C TYR A 44 1.76 3.58 10.37
N LEU A 45 1.73 2.67 11.36
CA LEU A 45 1.90 1.24 11.14
C LEU A 45 0.75 0.66 10.29
N ALA A 46 -0.47 1.12 10.50
CA ALA A 46 -1.65 0.68 9.75
C ALA A 46 -1.70 1.25 8.32
N SER A 47 -0.91 2.27 8.00
CA SER A 47 -0.90 2.93 6.69
C SER A 47 0.24 2.52 5.76
N HIS A 48 1.17 1.67 6.23
CA HIS A 48 2.31 1.23 5.42
C HIS A 48 2.44 -0.30 5.34
N GLU A 49 3.11 -0.75 4.28
CA GLU A 49 3.40 -2.16 4.00
C GLU A 49 4.54 -2.65 4.90
N PHE A 50 4.24 -3.37 5.98
CA PHE A 50 5.26 -3.92 6.89
C PHE A 50 5.40 -5.44 6.80
N ARG A 51 4.34 -6.14 6.40
CA ARG A 51 4.31 -7.60 6.36
C ARG A 51 4.24 -8.06 4.91
N ILE A 52 5.42 -8.32 4.36
CA ILE A 52 5.56 -8.66 2.95
C ILE A 52 5.67 -10.18 2.83
N THR A 53 4.67 -10.78 2.20
CA THR A 53 4.70 -12.21 1.85
C THR A 53 5.25 -12.34 0.43
N THR A 54 6.38 -13.04 0.30
CA THR A 54 6.96 -13.30 -1.02
C THR A 54 6.31 -14.54 -1.62
N VAL A 55 5.65 -14.37 -2.77
CA VAL A 55 5.05 -15.46 -3.53
C VAL A 55 6.12 -16.08 -4.42
N LYS A 56 6.24 -17.41 -4.39
CA LYS A 56 7.21 -18.09 -5.23
C LYS A 56 6.79 -18.03 -6.70
N PRO A 57 7.74 -18.04 -7.65
CA PRO A 57 7.42 -18.08 -9.07
C PRO A 57 6.48 -19.25 -9.42
N GLY A 58 5.39 -18.95 -10.13
CA GLY A 58 4.39 -19.94 -10.55
C GLY A 58 3.36 -20.33 -9.48
N GLU A 59 3.50 -19.88 -8.24
CA GLU A 59 2.52 -20.12 -7.18
C GLU A 59 1.46 -19.00 -7.11
N ALA A 60 0.35 -19.30 -6.43
CA ALA A 60 -0.66 -18.34 -6.04
C ALA A 60 -0.65 -18.17 -4.51
N ALA A 61 -1.01 -16.99 -4.02
CA ALA A 61 -1.17 -16.73 -2.59
C ALA A 61 -2.49 -16.02 -2.29
N PRO A 62 -3.21 -16.41 -1.23
CA PRO A 62 -4.44 -15.75 -0.81
C PRO A 62 -4.10 -14.37 -0.23
N TYR A 63 -4.77 -13.33 -0.73
CA TYR A 63 -4.61 -11.96 -0.28
C TYR A 63 -5.80 -11.09 -0.71
N ALA A 64 -6.30 -10.24 0.18
CA ALA A 64 -7.45 -9.36 -0.10
C ALA A 64 -8.68 -10.08 -0.70
N ARG A 65 -8.99 -11.29 -0.19
CA ARG A 65 -10.12 -12.16 -0.60
C ARG A 65 -10.02 -12.75 -2.02
N ALA A 66 -8.81 -12.86 -2.54
CA ALA A 66 -8.54 -13.54 -3.80
C ALA A 66 -7.19 -14.27 -3.75
N ASP A 67 -7.06 -15.34 -4.51
CA ASP A 67 -5.77 -15.95 -4.82
C ASP A 67 -5.10 -15.18 -5.95
N TRP A 68 -3.93 -14.62 -5.64
CA TRP A 68 -3.14 -13.83 -6.57
C TRP A 68 -1.97 -14.63 -7.11
N SER A 69 -1.80 -14.61 -8.43
CA SER A 69 -0.67 -15.24 -9.12
C SER A 69 -0.10 -14.31 -10.18
N LEU A 70 1.22 -14.39 -10.37
CA LEU A 70 1.90 -13.73 -11.48
C LEU A 70 1.68 -14.54 -12.76
N VAL A 71 1.03 -13.93 -13.76
CA VAL A 71 0.78 -14.57 -15.06
C VAL A 71 1.97 -14.34 -15.99
N SER A 72 2.42 -13.08 -16.08
CA SER A 72 3.55 -12.72 -16.91
C SER A 72 4.19 -11.42 -16.45
N ALA A 73 5.49 -11.31 -16.68
CA ALA A 73 6.24 -10.08 -16.60
C ALA A 73 7.18 -10.04 -17.82
N ARG A 74 7.04 -9.03 -18.67
CA ARG A 74 7.81 -8.94 -19.92
C ARG A 74 8.34 -7.54 -20.13
N LEU A 75 9.58 -7.45 -20.62
CA LEU A 75 10.17 -6.21 -21.07
C LEU A 75 9.84 -5.99 -22.55
N VAL A 76 9.55 -4.74 -22.87
CA VAL A 76 9.42 -4.25 -24.24
C VAL A 76 10.50 -3.19 -24.41
N ASP A 77 11.45 -3.49 -25.28
CA ASP A 77 12.55 -2.58 -25.60
C ASP A 77 12.10 -1.41 -26.48
N GLY A 78 12.73 -0.26 -26.27
CA GLY A 78 12.65 0.90 -27.16
C GLY A 78 13.67 0.84 -28.29
N GLY A 79 13.42 1.55 -29.39
CA GLY A 79 14.37 1.66 -30.49
C GLY A 79 13.74 1.97 -31.84
N GLU A 80 14.59 2.18 -32.84
CA GLU A 80 14.15 2.34 -34.24
C GLU A 80 13.40 1.09 -34.71
N GLY A 81 12.16 1.26 -35.18
CA GLY A 81 11.27 0.16 -35.57
C GLY A 81 10.46 -0.48 -34.44
N ALA A 82 10.63 -0.05 -33.19
CA ALA A 82 9.74 -0.46 -32.10
C ALA A 82 8.35 0.14 -32.26
N ARG A 83 7.30 -0.58 -31.82
CA ARG A 83 5.91 -0.10 -31.85
C ARG A 83 5.67 1.14 -30.97
N LEU A 84 6.61 1.43 -30.06
CA LEU A 84 6.55 2.58 -29.16
C LEU A 84 7.81 3.43 -29.32
N PRO A 85 7.70 4.77 -29.34
CA PRO A 85 8.83 5.69 -29.44
C PRO A 85 9.54 5.83 -28.09
N LEU A 86 10.08 4.72 -27.57
CA LEU A 86 10.87 4.70 -26.34
C LEU A 86 12.34 4.91 -26.67
N SER A 87 13.02 5.72 -25.86
CA SER A 87 14.46 5.91 -25.95
C SER A 87 15.21 4.64 -25.51
N LYS A 88 16.45 4.45 -25.99
CA LYS A 88 17.23 3.21 -25.75
C LYS A 88 17.62 3.00 -24.27
N ASP A 89 17.62 4.05 -23.47
CA ASP A 89 17.87 4.06 -22.02
C ASP A 89 16.63 3.74 -21.17
N ARG A 90 15.49 3.47 -21.82
CA ARG A 90 14.22 3.16 -21.17
C ARG A 90 13.65 1.86 -21.68
N LYS A 91 13.10 1.08 -20.75
CA LYS A 91 12.35 -0.14 -21.05
C LYS A 91 10.94 -0.04 -20.49
N LEU A 92 9.98 -0.54 -21.24
CA LEU A 92 8.61 -0.69 -20.76
C LEU A 92 8.47 -2.10 -20.18
N LEU A 93 8.21 -2.18 -18.88
CA LEU A 93 7.87 -3.44 -18.21
C LEU A 93 6.36 -3.56 -18.12
N ILE A 94 5.81 -4.68 -18.58
CA ILE A 94 4.38 -4.99 -18.47
C ILE A 94 4.24 -6.19 -17.53
N ILE A 95 3.48 -6.01 -16.46
CA ILE A 95 3.23 -7.03 -15.43
C ILE A 95 1.76 -7.36 -15.43
N ARG A 96 1.44 -8.65 -15.51
CA ARG A 96 0.09 -9.16 -15.48
C ARG A 96 -0.08 -10.11 -14.31
N LEU A 97 -1.02 -9.78 -13.43
CA LEU A 97 -1.47 -10.62 -12.33
C LEU A 97 -2.84 -11.21 -12.66
N LYS A 98 -3.14 -12.35 -12.06
CA LYS A 98 -4.47 -12.95 -12.06
C LYS A 98 -4.95 -13.03 -10.62
N ALA A 99 -6.15 -12.51 -10.40
CA ALA A 99 -6.88 -12.63 -9.15
C ALA A 99 -8.02 -13.63 -9.34
N VAL A 100 -8.05 -14.69 -8.54
CA VAL A 100 -9.16 -15.64 -8.48
C VAL A 100 -9.91 -15.36 -7.17
N PRO A 101 -11.14 -14.82 -7.20
CA PRO A 101 -11.89 -14.56 -5.98
C PRO A 101 -12.11 -15.84 -5.18
N GLU A 102 -11.92 -15.79 -3.85
CA GLU A 102 -12.20 -16.92 -2.96
C GLU A 102 -13.68 -17.32 -3.01
N GLU A 103 -14.56 -16.32 -3.06
CA GLU A 103 -16.00 -16.48 -3.11
C GLU A 103 -16.65 -15.40 -3.99
N LYS A 104 -17.88 -15.66 -4.45
CA LYS A 104 -18.67 -14.63 -5.14
C LYS A 104 -19.11 -13.56 -4.13
N ILE A 105 -18.50 -12.38 -4.21
CA ILE A 105 -18.91 -11.24 -3.40
C ILE A 105 -20.14 -10.60 -4.05
N VAL A 106 -21.33 -10.94 -3.55
CA VAL A 106 -22.62 -10.47 -4.09
C VAL A 106 -22.85 -8.99 -3.78
N ASP A 107 -22.40 -8.52 -2.61
CA ASP A 107 -22.53 -7.11 -2.20
C ASP A 107 -21.40 -6.25 -2.78
N GLU A 108 -21.78 -5.27 -3.60
CA GLU A 108 -20.86 -4.32 -4.21
C GLU A 108 -20.10 -3.48 -3.16
N ALA A 109 -20.74 -3.11 -2.05
CA ALA A 109 -20.10 -2.30 -1.02
C ALA A 109 -18.96 -3.06 -0.33
N GLN A 110 -19.20 -4.32 0.04
CA GLN A 110 -18.16 -5.19 0.61
C GLN A 110 -17.02 -5.46 -0.38
N ARG A 111 -17.33 -5.56 -1.67
CA ARG A 111 -16.34 -5.76 -2.73
C ARG A 111 -15.43 -4.54 -2.88
N GLN A 112 -16.03 -3.36 -3.04
CA GLN A 112 -15.28 -2.10 -3.13
C GLN A 112 -14.43 -1.89 -1.88
N ALA A 113 -14.96 -2.20 -0.70
CA ALA A 113 -14.22 -2.12 0.56
C ALA A 113 -13.01 -3.07 0.59
N ALA A 114 -13.17 -4.32 0.14
CA ALA A 114 -12.09 -5.31 0.20
C ALA A 114 -10.93 -5.00 -0.78
N TRP A 115 -11.20 -4.30 -1.88
CA TRP A 115 -10.23 -4.07 -2.97
C TRP A 115 -9.86 -2.57 -3.09
N LEU A 116 -10.27 -1.77 -2.10
CA LEU A 116 -10.03 -0.34 -2.07
C LEU A 116 -8.53 -0.03 -2.04
N GLY A 117 -8.11 0.86 -2.93
CA GLY A 117 -6.72 1.31 -2.99
C GLY A 117 -5.77 0.22 -3.48
N CYS A 118 -6.21 -0.63 -4.42
CA CYS A 118 -5.35 -1.54 -5.19
C CYS A 118 -4.16 -0.78 -5.75
N SER A 119 -2.97 -1.19 -5.34
CA SER A 119 -1.70 -0.61 -5.74
C SER A 119 -0.76 -1.73 -6.14
N LEU A 120 -0.28 -1.69 -7.38
CA LEU A 120 0.79 -2.55 -7.85
C LEU A 120 1.98 -1.66 -8.16
N THR A 121 3.03 -1.79 -7.36
CA THR A 121 4.27 -1.04 -7.48
C THR A 121 5.41 -1.97 -7.86
N LEU A 122 6.49 -1.41 -8.39
CA LEU A 122 7.67 -2.18 -8.74
C LEU A 122 8.81 -1.76 -7.82
N LEU A 123 9.56 -2.72 -7.29
CA LEU A 123 10.78 -2.47 -6.52
C LEU A 123 11.97 -3.06 -7.25
N ASP A 124 13.08 -2.32 -7.26
CA ASP A 124 14.37 -2.84 -7.70
C ASP A 124 15.23 -3.38 -6.55
N GLY A 125 16.36 -3.98 -6.91
CA GLY A 125 17.32 -4.52 -5.95
C GLY A 125 17.94 -3.47 -5.02
N GLY A 126 17.86 -2.18 -5.37
CA GLY A 126 18.27 -1.06 -4.51
C GLY A 126 17.17 -0.59 -3.55
N GLY A 127 15.97 -1.18 -3.61
CA GLY A 127 14.82 -0.79 -2.81
C GLY A 127 14.11 0.46 -3.34
N GLN A 128 14.49 0.98 -4.51
CA GLN A 128 13.77 2.08 -5.12
C GLN A 128 12.42 1.58 -5.65
N ARG A 129 11.37 2.35 -5.33
CA ARG A 129 10.00 2.06 -5.73
C ARG A 129 9.63 2.86 -6.99
N TRP A 130 9.07 2.16 -7.96
CA TRP A 130 8.62 2.69 -9.23
C TRP A 130 7.08 2.60 -9.30
N SER A 131 6.47 3.70 -9.72
CA SER A 131 5.02 3.80 -9.88
C SER A 131 4.60 3.35 -11.29
N PRO A 132 3.39 2.76 -11.42
CA PRO A 132 2.85 2.43 -12.72
C PRO A 132 2.57 3.70 -13.53
N LEU A 133 2.55 3.54 -14.85
CA LEU A 133 2.07 4.58 -15.77
C LEU A 133 0.60 4.87 -15.50
N SER A 134 0.18 6.11 -15.75
CA SER A 134 -1.23 6.50 -15.61
C SER A 134 -2.15 5.60 -16.46
N PHE A 135 -3.40 5.42 -16.02
CA PHE A 135 -4.38 4.57 -16.71
C PHE A 135 -4.59 4.95 -18.18
N VAL A 136 -4.54 6.26 -18.51
CA VAL A 136 -4.65 6.76 -19.89
C VAL A 136 -3.49 6.24 -20.74
N LEU A 137 -2.25 6.49 -20.29
CA LEU A 137 -1.05 6.04 -20.99
C LEU A 137 -0.99 4.51 -21.07
N SER A 138 -1.39 3.80 -20.01
CA SER A 138 -1.42 2.34 -19.97
C SER A 138 -2.35 1.77 -21.05
N ARG A 139 -3.53 2.36 -21.22
CA ARG A 139 -4.52 1.94 -22.23
C ARG A 139 -4.06 2.24 -23.65
N ASP A 140 -3.49 3.41 -23.90
CA ASP A 140 -2.98 3.78 -25.21
C ASP A 140 -1.80 2.90 -25.62
N ILE A 141 -0.90 2.58 -24.67
CA ILE A 141 0.18 1.61 -24.87
C ILE A 141 -0.35 0.21 -25.19
N SER A 142 -1.36 -0.28 -24.46
CA SER A 142 -1.99 -1.57 -24.78
C SER A 142 -2.50 -1.61 -26.22
N ARG A 143 -3.22 -0.56 -26.67
CA ARG A 143 -3.74 -0.51 -28.06
C ARG A 143 -2.62 -0.38 -29.09
N ALA A 144 -1.55 0.36 -28.79
CA ALA A 144 -0.41 0.49 -29.69
C ALA A 144 0.37 -0.83 -29.84
N LEU A 145 0.52 -1.58 -28.74
CA LEU A 145 1.21 -2.87 -28.76
C LEU A 145 0.33 -3.99 -29.31
N GLU A 146 -0.95 -4.02 -28.98
CA GLU A 146 -1.89 -5.09 -29.32
C GLU A 146 -3.24 -4.50 -29.76
N PRO A 147 -3.33 -3.96 -30.99
CA PRO A 147 -4.53 -3.21 -31.43
C PRO A 147 -5.78 -4.07 -31.58
N THR A 148 -5.63 -5.39 -31.70
CA THR A 148 -6.73 -6.34 -31.89
C THR A 148 -7.22 -6.97 -30.59
N THR A 149 -6.59 -6.69 -29.45
CA THR A 149 -6.97 -7.25 -28.15
C THR A 149 -7.60 -6.19 -27.26
N THR A 150 -8.56 -6.60 -26.43
CA THR A 150 -9.13 -5.71 -25.42
C THR A 150 -8.08 -5.41 -24.36
N PRO A 151 -7.80 -4.14 -24.04
CA PRO A 151 -6.85 -3.79 -22.99
C PRO A 151 -7.24 -4.40 -21.65
N VAL A 152 -6.26 -4.98 -20.95
CA VAL A 152 -6.43 -5.45 -19.57
C VAL A 152 -6.42 -4.24 -18.64
N ALA A 153 -7.37 -4.21 -17.70
CA ALA A 153 -7.51 -3.11 -16.74
C ALA A 153 -6.34 -3.11 -15.73
N GLY A 154 -5.90 -1.90 -15.35
CA GLY A 154 -4.96 -1.71 -14.24
C GLY A 154 -5.62 -1.92 -12.88
N CYS A 155 -4.82 -1.96 -11.81
CA CYS A 155 -5.26 -2.24 -10.43
C CYS A 155 -6.42 -1.32 -10.01
N LEU A 156 -6.31 -0.01 -10.28
CA LEU A 156 -7.33 0.97 -9.94
C LEU A 156 -8.64 0.74 -10.69
N GLU A 157 -8.58 0.48 -12.00
CA GLU A 157 -9.76 0.22 -12.82
C GLU A 157 -10.39 -1.12 -12.45
N ALA A 158 -9.56 -2.16 -12.33
CA ALA A 158 -9.97 -3.50 -12.04
C ALA A 158 -10.57 -3.61 -10.62
N SER A 159 -10.08 -2.86 -9.62
CA SER A 159 -10.69 -2.84 -8.26
C SER A 159 -12.18 -2.45 -8.26
N ARG A 160 -12.68 -1.80 -9.31
CA ARG A 160 -14.11 -1.47 -9.48
C ARG A 160 -14.93 -2.61 -10.06
N SER A 161 -14.30 -3.55 -10.77
CA SER A 161 -14.98 -4.61 -11.53
C SER A 161 -14.60 -6.04 -11.11
N ILE A 162 -13.51 -6.24 -10.37
CA ILE A 162 -13.06 -7.59 -10.03
C ILE A 162 -14.08 -8.26 -9.10
N GLY A 163 -14.42 -9.52 -9.39
CA GLY A 163 -15.28 -10.33 -8.53
C GLY A 163 -16.77 -10.03 -8.66
N LEU A 164 -17.19 -9.24 -9.67
CA LEU A 164 -18.60 -9.07 -10.03
C LEU A 164 -19.30 -10.43 -10.20
N ASP A 165 -18.64 -11.36 -10.88
CA ASP A 165 -19.23 -12.65 -11.28
C ASP A 165 -18.55 -13.87 -10.63
N GLY A 166 -17.64 -13.66 -9.68
CA GLY A 166 -16.77 -14.74 -9.13
C GLY A 166 -15.75 -15.28 -10.13
N GLN A 167 -15.60 -14.62 -11.29
CA GLN A 167 -14.68 -15.04 -12.35
C GLN A 167 -13.25 -14.55 -12.08
N PRO A 168 -12.24 -15.31 -12.52
CA PRO A 168 -10.87 -14.85 -12.52
C PRO A 168 -10.74 -13.54 -13.29
N THR A 169 -10.05 -12.57 -12.71
CA THR A 169 -9.81 -11.27 -13.34
C THR A 169 -8.32 -11.04 -13.53
N LEU A 170 -7.96 -10.52 -14.70
CA LEU A 170 -6.60 -10.12 -15.00
C LEU A 170 -6.41 -8.64 -14.62
N VAL A 171 -5.27 -8.35 -14.01
CA VAL A 171 -4.82 -6.99 -13.70
C VAL A 171 -3.50 -6.78 -14.39
N GLU A 172 -3.35 -5.67 -15.12
CA GLU A 172 -2.12 -5.34 -15.82
C GLU A 172 -1.63 -3.95 -15.48
N GLU A 173 -0.39 -3.85 -15.01
CA GLU A 173 0.30 -2.57 -14.86
C GLU A 173 1.51 -2.48 -15.76
N LYS A 174 1.82 -1.24 -16.15
CA LYS A 174 2.93 -0.92 -17.03
C LYS A 174 3.84 0.08 -16.35
N PHE A 175 5.14 -0.15 -16.44
CA PHE A 175 6.17 0.65 -15.79
C PHE A 175 7.18 1.07 -16.83
N LEU A 176 7.63 2.33 -16.75
CA LEU A 176 8.76 2.80 -17.53
C LEU A 176 9.97 2.86 -16.60
N ILE A 177 10.98 2.05 -16.88
CA ILE A 177 12.16 1.92 -16.04
C ILE A 177 13.44 2.19 -16.84
N PRO A 178 14.53 2.64 -16.19
CA PRO A 178 15.86 2.64 -16.79
C PRO A 178 16.29 1.23 -17.21
N ALA A 179 17.06 1.12 -18.29
CA ALA A 179 17.54 -0.18 -18.78
C ALA A 179 18.48 -0.87 -17.77
N GLU A 180 19.16 -0.10 -16.91
CA GLU A 180 20.16 -0.55 -15.96
C GLU A 180 19.57 -1.25 -14.73
N VAL A 181 18.30 -1.01 -14.41
CA VAL A 181 17.62 -1.57 -13.23
C VAL A 181 16.73 -2.78 -13.55
N ALA A 182 16.85 -3.32 -14.76
CA ALA A 182 16.02 -4.44 -15.21
C ALA A 182 16.30 -5.76 -14.46
N SER A 183 17.42 -5.90 -13.75
CA SER A 183 17.73 -7.11 -12.97
C SER A 183 17.25 -7.02 -11.53
N GLY A 184 16.72 -8.11 -10.99
CA GLY A 184 16.35 -8.21 -9.57
C GLY A 184 15.08 -7.42 -9.20
N LEU A 185 14.17 -7.26 -10.16
CA LEU A 185 12.91 -6.57 -9.95
C LEU A 185 11.89 -7.44 -9.22
N SER A 186 11.02 -6.81 -8.42
CA SER A 186 9.88 -7.45 -7.78
C SER A 186 8.65 -6.58 -7.87
N ALA A 187 7.50 -7.18 -8.17
CA ALA A 187 6.22 -6.49 -8.15
C ALA A 187 5.60 -6.60 -6.76
N ARG A 188 5.18 -5.49 -6.18
CA ARG A 188 4.50 -5.43 -4.89
C ARG A 188 3.05 -5.04 -5.04
N LEU A 189 2.17 -5.96 -4.66
CA LEU A 189 0.73 -5.76 -4.64
C LEU A 189 0.29 -5.44 -3.21
N SER A 190 -0.44 -4.35 -3.05
CA SER A 190 -1.04 -3.94 -1.79
C SER A 190 -2.43 -3.36 -1.99
N PHE A 191 -3.24 -3.45 -0.94
CA PHE A 191 -4.54 -2.78 -0.85
C PHE A 191 -4.59 -1.97 0.42
N ARG A 192 -5.16 -0.77 0.37
CA ARG A 192 -5.39 0.04 1.57
C ARG A 192 -6.22 -0.71 2.61
N SER A 193 -7.15 -1.55 2.16
CA SER A 193 -8.02 -2.40 2.99
C SER A 193 -7.32 -3.57 3.68
N ALA A 194 -6.15 -3.98 3.19
CA ALA A 194 -5.40 -5.15 3.67
C ALA A 194 -4.04 -4.77 4.28
N LEU A 195 -3.79 -3.48 4.52
CA LEU A 195 -2.61 -3.03 5.25
C LEU A 195 -2.62 -3.57 6.68
N PRO A 196 -1.44 -3.86 7.27
CA PRO A 196 -0.10 -3.62 6.74
C PRO A 196 0.48 -4.75 5.87
N ASP A 197 -0.33 -5.74 5.50
CA ASP A 197 0.09 -6.89 4.72
C ASP A 197 0.20 -6.53 3.23
N ALA A 198 1.16 -7.14 2.52
CA ALA A 198 1.35 -6.98 1.08
C ALA A 198 1.96 -8.25 0.45
N LEU A 199 1.72 -8.47 -0.84
CA LEU A 199 2.38 -9.53 -1.60
C LEU A 199 3.56 -8.99 -2.41
N SER A 200 4.61 -9.80 -2.53
CA SER A 200 5.76 -9.52 -3.37
C SER A 200 5.98 -10.67 -4.35
N PHE A 201 6.09 -10.35 -5.63
CA PHE A 201 6.33 -11.30 -6.72
C PHE A 201 7.70 -11.00 -7.33
N PRO A 202 8.74 -11.80 -7.06
CA PRO A 202 10.01 -11.70 -7.76
C PRO A 202 9.81 -11.90 -9.27
N LEU A 203 10.41 -11.05 -10.09
CA LEU A 203 10.24 -11.07 -11.54
C LEU A 203 11.44 -11.74 -12.21
N GLU A 204 11.16 -12.83 -12.91
CA GLU A 204 12.11 -13.46 -13.83
C GLU A 204 11.89 -12.91 -15.23
N LEU A 205 12.52 -11.77 -15.52
CA LEU A 205 12.39 -11.11 -16.82
C LEU A 205 13.23 -11.86 -17.86
N ARG A 206 12.55 -12.34 -18.91
CA ARG A 206 13.16 -12.98 -20.09
C ARG A 206 13.00 -12.09 -21.31
#